data_AF-A0A6P0N576-F1
#
_entry.id   AF-A0A6P0N576-F1
#
_cell.length_a   1.000
_cell.length_b   1.000
_cell.length_c   1.000
_cell.angle_alpha   90.00
_cell.angle_beta   90.00
_cell.angle_gamma   90.00
#
_symmetry.space_group_name_H-M   'P 1'
#
loop_
_entity.id
_entity.type
_entity.pdbx_description
1 polymer ?
#
loop_
_entity_poly.entity_id
_entity_poly.type
_entity_poly.pdbx_seq_one_letter_code
_entity_poly.pdbx_strand_id
1 'polypeptide(L)'
;FRLDDTKDEEKVEVISHNQHTIRLDDTKDKGKIEVIAQSGHTIRLDDTKDKEKIEVIDKTGKNSIIINTKDNSITIESKEGKLKLGGKGIEIISEEDIKINAKKNLDMKTDESFQVNANGSKIKTKKEMHFEASKEVKIKGSEVLIN
;
A
#
# COMPACT_ATOMS: atom_id res chain seq x y z
N PHE A 1 18.80 -9.54 28.32
CA PHE A 1 17.61 -8.94 28.97
C PHE A 1 18.02 -7.60 29.53
N ARG A 2 17.21 -6.56 29.35
CA ARG A 2 17.37 -5.24 29.95
C ARG A 2 16.02 -4.78 30.49
N LEU A 3 16.06 -4.12 31.63
CA LEU A 3 14.91 -3.52 32.29
C LEU A 3 15.30 -2.10 32.68
N ASP A 4 14.46 -1.14 32.31
CA ASP A 4 14.47 0.22 32.81
C ASP A 4 13.12 0.43 33.51
N ASP A 5 13.17 0.76 34.80
CA ASP A 5 11.99 1.01 35.64
C ASP A 5 11.98 2.49 36.09
N THR A 6 12.64 3.35 35.31
CA THR A 6 12.59 4.79 35.51
C THR A 6 11.17 5.26 35.22
N LYS A 7 10.55 5.91 36.22
CA LYS A 7 9.20 6.45 36.11
C LYS A 7 9.02 7.25 34.82
N ASP A 8 7.93 6.96 34.11
CA ASP A 8 7.53 7.59 32.84
C ASP A 8 8.48 7.27 31.65
N GLU A 9 9.47 6.39 31.82
CA GLU A 9 10.44 5.94 30.81
C GLU A 9 10.65 4.41 30.80
N GLU A 10 9.70 3.65 31.35
CA GLU A 10 9.81 2.22 31.63
C GLU A 10 10.00 1.41 30.33
N LYS A 11 10.96 0.47 30.33
CA LYS A 11 11.31 -0.35 29.15
C LYS A 11 11.72 -1.76 29.53
N VAL A 12 11.33 -2.71 28.69
CA VAL A 12 11.78 -4.11 28.73
C VAL A 12 12.34 -4.50 27.36
N GLU A 13 13.58 -4.98 27.33
CA GLU A 13 14.20 -5.48 26.10
C GLU A 13 14.73 -6.92 26.26
N VAL A 14 14.33 -7.79 25.33
CA VAL A 14 14.89 -9.12 25.15
C VAL A 14 15.77 -9.10 23.91
N ILE A 15 17.07 -9.32 24.10
CA ILE A 15 18.07 -9.31 23.04
C ILE A 15 18.61 -10.73 22.93
N SER A 16 18.47 -11.33 21.74
CA SER A 16 19.02 -12.65 21.42
C SER A 16 20.55 -12.60 21.24
N HIS A 17 21.20 -13.77 21.21
CA HIS A 17 22.64 -13.85 20.93
C HIS A 17 23.05 -13.17 19.61
N ASN A 18 22.20 -13.29 18.59
CA ASN A 18 22.42 -12.68 17.27
C ASN A 18 21.81 -11.27 17.15
N GLN A 19 21.54 -10.58 18.28
CA GLN A 19 21.09 -9.18 18.31
C GLN A 19 19.71 -8.89 17.70
N HIS A 20 18.86 -9.91 17.47
CA HIS A 20 17.42 -9.65 17.34
C HIS A 20 16.86 -9.15 18.68
N THR A 21 15.97 -8.17 18.61
CA THR A 21 15.42 -7.48 19.78
C THR A 21 13.89 -7.55 19.79
N ILE A 22 13.32 -7.85 20.96
CA ILE A 22 11.92 -7.60 21.29
C ILE A 22 11.92 -6.51 22.36
N ARG A 23 11.18 -5.42 22.14
CA ARG A 23 11.11 -4.28 23.04
C ARG A 23 9.66 -3.94 23.39
N LEU A 24 9.40 -3.76 24.68
CA LEU A 24 8.22 -3.09 25.21
C LEU A 24 8.72 -1.79 25.83
N ASP A 25 8.21 -0.66 25.37
CA ASP A 25 8.59 0.67 25.84
C ASP A 25 7.30 1.36 26.28
N ASP A 26 7.16 1.60 27.57
CA ASP A 26 6.00 2.23 28.22
C ASP A 26 6.32 3.69 28.60
N THR A 27 7.29 4.30 27.90
CA THR A 27 7.58 5.74 28.05
C THR A 27 6.28 6.53 27.86
N LYS A 28 5.98 7.39 28.83
CA LYS A 28 4.73 8.16 28.88
C LYS A 28 4.45 8.87 27.55
N ASP A 29 3.22 8.71 27.06
CA ASP A 29 2.70 9.25 25.79
C ASP A 29 3.46 8.78 24.52
N LYS A 30 4.41 7.84 24.64
CA LYS A 30 5.28 7.33 23.56
C LYS A 30 5.41 5.80 23.58
N GLY A 31 4.37 5.14 24.10
CA GLY A 31 4.32 3.70 24.24
C GLY A 31 4.57 3.01 22.91
N LYS A 32 5.35 1.93 22.90
CA LYS A 32 5.56 1.12 21.69
C LYS A 32 5.97 -0.32 22.00
N ILE A 33 5.58 -1.22 21.10
CA ILE A 33 6.03 -2.60 21.07
C ILE A 33 6.75 -2.84 19.75
N GLU A 34 7.96 -3.39 19.80
CA GLU A 34 8.78 -3.59 18.61
C GLU A 34 9.44 -4.97 18.55
N VAL A 35 9.50 -5.51 17.34
CA VAL A 35 10.34 -6.65 16.98
C VAL A 35 11.32 -6.16 15.92
N ILE A 36 12.61 -6.16 16.26
CA ILE A 36 13.67 -5.61 15.43
C ILE A 36 14.64 -6.74 15.08
N ALA A 37 14.77 -7.01 13.78
CA ALA A 37 15.78 -7.94 13.29
C ALA A 37 17.17 -7.31 13.37
N GLN A 38 18.22 -8.12 13.56
CA GLN A 38 19.62 -7.65 13.53
C GLN A 38 19.94 -6.83 12.28
N SER A 39 19.35 -7.19 11.14
CA SER A 39 19.55 -6.51 9.85
C SER A 39 18.78 -5.20 9.72
N GLY A 40 17.92 -4.84 10.67
CA GLY A 40 17.18 -3.57 10.73
C GLY A 40 15.71 -3.64 10.29
N HIS A 41 15.19 -4.80 9.87
CA HIS A 41 13.74 -4.94 9.63
C HIS A 41 12.97 -4.79 10.93
N THR A 42 11.85 -4.08 10.90
CA THR A 42 11.08 -3.74 12.10
C THR A 42 9.60 -4.05 11.91
N ILE A 43 9.00 -4.66 12.94
CA ILE A 43 7.55 -4.69 13.16
C ILE A 43 7.28 -3.84 14.39
N ARG A 44 6.34 -2.90 14.32
CA ARG A 44 6.06 -1.94 15.40
C ARG A 44 4.56 -1.74 15.62
N LEU A 45 4.14 -1.73 16.87
CA LEU A 45 2.90 -1.11 17.34
C LEU A 45 3.32 0.16 18.07
N ASP A 46 3.06 1.31 17.46
CA ASP A 46 3.36 2.63 18.01
C ASP A 46 2.08 3.17 18.65
N ASP A 47 2.07 3.29 19.98
CA ASP A 47 0.98 3.84 20.79
C ASP A 47 1.35 5.26 21.28
N THR A 48 2.19 5.97 20.51
CA THR A 48 2.44 7.38 20.74
C THR A 48 1.13 8.15 20.56
N LYS A 49 0.76 8.90 21.60
CA LYS A 49 -0.47 9.67 21.67
C LYS A 49 -0.69 10.53 20.41
N ASP A 50 -1.88 10.43 19.82
CA ASP A 50 -2.35 11.13 18.61
C ASP A 50 -1.56 10.80 17.32
N LYS A 51 -0.73 9.75 17.35
CA LYS A 51 0.15 9.30 16.25
C LYS A 51 0.20 7.77 16.14
N GLU A 52 -0.83 7.10 16.63
CA GLU A 52 -0.87 5.66 16.79
C GLU A 52 -0.78 4.95 15.42
N LYS A 53 0.09 3.95 15.31
CA LYS A 53 0.39 3.23 14.06
C LYS A 53 0.71 1.76 14.29
N ILE A 54 0.46 0.97 13.26
CA ILE A 54 0.98 -0.41 13.13
C ILE A 54 1.85 -0.44 11.88
N GLU A 55 3.10 -0.88 12.02
CA GLU A 55 4.12 -0.79 10.97
C GLU A 55 4.84 -2.12 10.75
N VAL A 56 5.06 -2.47 9.47
CA VAL A 56 6.02 -3.49 9.03
C VAL A 56 6.94 -2.82 8.03
N ILE A 57 8.22 -2.64 8.38
CA ILE A 57 9.17 -1.81 7.63
C ILE A 57 10.45 -2.60 7.38
N ASP A 58 10.92 -2.58 6.14
CA ASP A 58 12.21 -3.17 5.82
C ASP A 58 13.39 -2.33 6.29
N LYS A 59 14.59 -2.91 6.34
CA LYS A 59 15.80 -2.20 6.79
C LYS A 59 16.14 -0.94 5.98
N THR A 60 15.59 -0.78 4.78
CA THR A 60 15.83 0.39 3.94
C THR A 60 14.82 1.51 4.17
N GLY A 61 13.69 1.21 4.83
CA GLY A 61 12.56 2.11 4.97
C GLY A 61 11.81 2.38 3.65
N LYS A 62 12.11 1.61 2.59
CA LYS A 62 11.53 1.82 1.25
C LYS A 62 10.40 0.85 0.94
N ASN A 63 10.30 -0.23 1.71
CA ASN A 63 9.21 -1.21 1.61
C ASN A 63 8.47 -1.24 2.94
N SER A 64 7.18 -0.96 2.92
CA SER A 64 6.40 -0.85 4.16
C SER A 64 4.92 -1.24 4.02
N ILE A 65 4.35 -1.66 5.15
CA ILE A 65 2.91 -1.72 5.40
C ILE A 65 2.66 -0.89 6.65
N ILE A 66 1.79 0.12 6.57
CA ILE A 66 1.51 1.06 7.66
C ILE A 66 0.00 1.22 7.80
N ILE A 67 -0.53 0.93 8.99
CA ILE A 67 -1.87 1.31 9.42
C ILE A 67 -1.72 2.56 10.28
N ASN A 68 -2.34 3.65 9.88
CA ASN A 68 -2.28 4.93 10.59
C ASN A 68 -3.66 5.23 11.17
N THR A 69 -3.77 5.14 12.50
CA THR A 69 -5.05 5.28 13.22
C THR A 69 -5.56 6.71 13.16
N LYS A 70 -4.67 7.70 13.29
CA LYS A 70 -5.01 9.13 13.23
C LYS A 70 -5.68 9.50 11.91
N ASP A 71 -5.14 8.99 10.81
CA ASP A 71 -5.61 9.27 9.45
C ASP A 71 -6.64 8.23 8.97
N ASN A 72 -6.96 7.22 9.78
CA ASN A 72 -7.79 6.06 9.43
C ASN A 72 -7.42 5.47 8.05
N SER A 73 -6.12 5.21 7.83
CA SER A 73 -5.61 4.81 6.52
C SER A 73 -4.65 3.62 6.58
N ILE A 74 -4.57 2.89 5.48
CA ILE A 74 -3.61 1.79 5.28
C ILE A 74 -2.77 2.11 4.04
N THR A 75 -1.45 2.04 4.19
CA THR A 75 -0.48 2.22 3.10
C THR A 75 0.32 0.95 2.91
N ILE A 76 0.42 0.49 1.67
CA ILE A 76 1.34 -0.59 1.24
C ILE A 76 2.22 -0.01 0.14
N GLU A 77 3.52 0.07 0.39
CA GLU A 77 4.43 0.81 -0.49
C GLU A 77 5.72 0.04 -0.78
N SER A 78 6.21 0.17 -2.02
CA SER A 78 7.57 -0.16 -2.44
C SER A 78 8.11 0.98 -3.31
N LYS A 79 8.99 1.82 -2.74
CA LYS A 79 9.42 3.09 -3.39
C LYS A 79 10.35 2.88 -4.58
N GLU A 80 11.20 1.86 -4.52
CA GLU A 80 12.21 1.56 -5.56
C GLU A 80 12.05 0.17 -6.16
N GLY A 81 11.14 -0.63 -5.63
CA GLY A 81 10.91 -2.01 -6.05
C GLY A 81 9.63 -2.18 -6.86
N LYS A 82 9.20 -3.43 -6.96
CA LYS A 82 7.96 -3.83 -7.62
C LYS A 82 6.99 -4.37 -6.57
N LEU A 83 5.82 -3.76 -6.46
CA LEU A 83 4.68 -4.35 -5.75
C LEU A 83 3.98 -5.33 -6.70
N LYS A 84 3.86 -6.60 -6.30
CA LYS A 84 3.14 -7.63 -7.05
C LYS A 84 1.95 -8.13 -6.23
N LEU A 85 0.75 -8.00 -6.78
CA LEU A 85 -0.48 -8.57 -6.26
C LEU A 85 -0.88 -9.74 -7.18
N GLY A 86 -1.17 -10.90 -6.61
CA GLY A 86 -1.47 -12.11 -7.38
C GLY A 86 -2.31 -13.09 -6.57
N GLY A 87 -3.22 -13.78 -7.24
CA GLY A 87 -4.12 -14.75 -6.64
C GLY A 87 -4.98 -15.40 -7.73
N LYS A 88 -5.79 -16.40 -7.36
CA LYS A 88 -6.78 -16.98 -8.29
C LYS A 88 -7.86 -15.96 -8.70
N GLY A 89 -8.14 -15.00 -7.82
CA GLY A 89 -9.00 -13.85 -8.09
C GLY A 89 -8.50 -12.66 -7.27
N ILE A 90 -8.78 -11.44 -7.76
CA ILE A 90 -8.49 -10.17 -7.10
C ILE A 90 -9.70 -9.27 -7.33
N GLU A 91 -10.22 -8.68 -6.26
CA GLU A 91 -11.34 -7.74 -6.31
C GLU A 91 -10.92 -6.43 -5.64
N ILE A 92 -11.24 -5.29 -6.26
CA ILE A 92 -10.96 -3.95 -5.75
C ILE A 92 -12.28 -3.17 -5.78
N ILE A 93 -12.81 -2.87 -4.60
CA ILE A 93 -14.09 -2.19 -4.41
C ILE A 93 -13.83 -0.89 -3.64
N SER A 94 -14.45 0.20 -4.08
CA SER A 94 -14.44 1.50 -3.41
C SER A 94 -15.82 2.13 -3.54
N GLU A 95 -16.32 2.70 -2.45
CA GLU A 95 -17.55 3.52 -2.46
C GLU A 95 -17.32 4.89 -3.12
N GLU A 96 -16.06 5.34 -3.10
CA GLU A 96 -15.59 6.59 -3.70
C GLU A 96 -14.62 6.28 -4.85
N ASP A 97 -13.71 7.19 -5.16
CA ASP A 97 -12.79 7.08 -6.29
C ASP A 97 -11.73 5.96 -6.19
N ILE A 98 -11.49 5.29 -7.32
CA ILE A 98 -10.26 4.51 -7.56
C ILE A 98 -9.35 5.29 -8.50
N LYS A 99 -8.13 5.62 -8.05
CA LYS A 99 -7.15 6.40 -8.84
C LYS A 99 -5.94 5.57 -9.23
N ILE A 100 -5.75 5.34 -10.53
CA ILE A 100 -4.63 4.58 -11.09
C ILE A 100 -3.75 5.53 -11.94
N ASN A 101 -2.48 5.70 -11.55
CA ASN A 101 -1.53 6.58 -12.25
C ASN A 101 -0.25 5.82 -12.58
N ALA A 102 0.16 5.88 -13.86
CA ALA A 102 1.45 5.34 -14.30
C ALA A 102 2.22 6.41 -15.10
N LYS A 103 3.50 6.61 -14.76
CA LYS A 103 4.35 7.61 -15.45
C LYS A 103 4.86 7.15 -16.82
N LYS A 104 5.03 5.84 -17.01
CA LYS A 104 5.56 5.25 -18.24
C LYS A 104 4.43 4.62 -19.07
N ASN A 105 3.90 3.50 -18.59
CA ASN A 105 2.87 2.72 -19.27
C ASN A 105 1.89 2.12 -18.26
N LEU A 106 0.63 1.98 -18.70
CA LEU A 106 -0.39 1.14 -18.06
C LEU A 106 -0.74 0.06 -19.08
N ASP A 107 -0.56 -1.21 -18.70
CA ASP A 107 -0.83 -2.38 -19.54
C ASP A 107 -1.92 -3.23 -18.86
N MET A 108 -2.97 -3.58 -19.61
CA MET A 108 -4.14 -4.31 -19.14
C MET A 108 -4.43 -5.44 -20.14
N LYS A 109 -4.18 -6.68 -19.71
CA LYS A 109 -4.38 -7.89 -20.53
C LYS A 109 -5.34 -8.86 -19.85
N THR A 110 -6.24 -9.43 -20.64
CA THR A 110 -7.17 -10.49 -20.27
C THR A 110 -7.30 -11.42 -21.46
N ASP A 111 -7.44 -12.72 -21.21
CA ASP A 111 -7.53 -13.73 -22.27
C ASP A 111 -8.97 -13.94 -22.76
N GLU A 112 -9.98 -13.59 -21.94
CA GLU A 112 -11.39 -13.79 -22.27
C GLU A 112 -12.10 -12.47 -22.61
N SER A 113 -12.30 -11.59 -21.62
CA SER A 113 -13.03 -10.34 -21.83
C SER A 113 -12.53 -9.19 -20.95
N PHE A 114 -12.63 -7.97 -21.48
CA PHE A 114 -12.44 -6.71 -20.77
C PHE A 114 -13.75 -5.91 -20.85
N GLN A 115 -14.29 -5.49 -19.71
CA GLN A 115 -15.56 -4.77 -19.62
C GLN A 115 -15.41 -3.49 -18.80
N VAL A 116 -16.01 -2.39 -19.26
CA VAL A 116 -16.07 -1.11 -18.56
C VAL A 116 -17.51 -0.63 -18.57
N ASN A 117 -18.16 -0.66 -17.40
CA ASN A 117 -19.54 -0.21 -17.21
C ASN A 117 -19.52 1.09 -16.40
N ALA A 118 -19.78 2.22 -17.05
CA ALA A 118 -19.80 3.53 -16.41
C ALA A 118 -20.88 4.41 -17.04
N ASN A 119 -21.46 5.33 -16.26
CA ASN A 119 -22.42 6.32 -16.77
C ASN A 119 -21.78 7.28 -17.79
N GLY A 120 -20.46 7.48 -17.72
CA GLY A 120 -19.69 8.25 -18.68
C GLY A 120 -18.23 7.85 -18.65
N SER A 121 -17.54 8.02 -19.77
CA SER A 121 -16.10 7.76 -19.90
C SER A 121 -15.45 8.84 -20.75
N LYS A 122 -14.19 9.16 -20.45
CA LYS A 122 -13.41 10.14 -21.20
C LYS A 122 -12.01 9.61 -21.44
N ILE A 123 -11.69 9.32 -22.69
CA ILE A 123 -10.36 8.88 -23.10
C ILE A 123 -9.71 10.01 -23.88
N LYS A 124 -8.55 10.48 -23.42
CA LYS A 124 -7.77 11.52 -24.09
C LYS A 124 -6.38 10.97 -24.42
N THR A 125 -6.04 10.94 -25.70
CA THR A 125 -4.69 10.63 -26.17
C THR A 125 -4.10 11.85 -26.86
N LYS A 126 -2.78 12.02 -26.78
CA LYS A 126 -2.08 13.18 -27.39
C LYS A 126 -1.62 12.94 -28.81
N LYS A 127 -1.42 11.67 -29.19
CA LYS A 127 -0.85 11.28 -30.48
C LYS A 127 -1.88 10.53 -31.31
N GLU A 128 -2.23 9.34 -30.86
CA GLU A 128 -3.09 8.42 -31.59
C GLU A 128 -3.87 7.52 -30.63
N MET A 129 -4.93 6.92 -31.15
CA MET A 129 -5.73 5.89 -30.49
C MET A 129 -5.96 4.79 -31.53
N HIS A 130 -5.62 3.55 -31.18
CA HIS A 130 -5.72 2.38 -32.06
C HIS A 130 -6.78 1.41 -31.52
N PHE A 131 -7.66 0.93 -32.39
CA PHE A 131 -8.61 -0.14 -32.10
C PHE A 131 -8.44 -1.24 -33.14
N GLU A 132 -8.18 -2.46 -32.68
CA GLU A 132 -8.07 -3.64 -33.53
C GLU A 132 -9.03 -4.71 -33.04
N ALA A 133 -9.89 -5.19 -33.94
CA ALA A 133 -10.77 -6.32 -33.71
C ALA A 133 -10.72 -7.24 -34.92
N SER A 134 -10.62 -8.55 -34.67
CA SER A 134 -10.53 -9.55 -35.74
C SER A 134 -11.85 -9.75 -36.50
N LYS A 135 -12.98 -9.36 -35.92
CA LYS A 135 -14.32 -9.55 -36.50
C LYS A 135 -15.06 -8.23 -36.71
N GLU A 136 -15.43 -7.55 -35.62
CA GLU A 136 -16.20 -6.31 -35.69
C GLU A 136 -15.81 -5.34 -34.57
N VAL A 137 -15.88 -4.05 -34.87
CA VAL A 137 -15.96 -2.97 -33.88
C VAL A 137 -17.37 -2.39 -33.97
N LYS A 138 -18.11 -2.40 -32.85
CA LYS A 138 -19.50 -1.93 -32.78
C LYS A 138 -19.59 -0.71 -31.88
N ILE A 139 -19.98 0.42 -32.45
CA ILE A 139 -20.20 1.68 -31.74
C ILE A 139 -21.69 2.00 -31.81
N LYS A 140 -22.31 2.25 -30.66
CA LYS A 140 -23.73 2.61 -30.57
C LYS A 140 -23.87 3.89 -29.75
N GLY A 141 -24.62 4.84 -30.30
CA GLY A 141 -25.01 6.09 -29.65
C GLY A 141 -26.12 6.72 -30.47
N SER A 142 -26.95 7.56 -29.84
CA SER A 142 -27.93 8.37 -30.58
C SER A 142 -27.25 9.40 -31.49
N GLU A 143 -26.01 9.77 -31.16
CA GLU A 143 -25.15 10.66 -31.94
C GLU A 143 -23.70 10.15 -31.91
N VAL A 144 -23.01 10.26 -33.04
CA VAL A 144 -21.56 10.02 -33.15
C VAL A 144 -20.96 11.22 -33.86
N LEU A 145 -20.20 12.04 -33.12
CA LEU A 145 -19.50 13.19 -33.66
C LEU A 145 -18.08 12.81 -34.08
N ILE A 146 -17.75 13.07 -35.34
CA ILE A 146 -16.41 12.93 -35.89
C ILE A 146 -16.08 14.28 -36.53
N ASN A 147 -15.03 14.94 -36.05
CA ASN A 147 -14.62 16.27 -36.50
C ASN A 147 -13.11 16.39 -36.67
#